data_AF-A0A081BI38-F1
#
_entry.id   AF-A0A081BI38-F1
#
_cell.length_a   1.000
_cell.length_b   1.000
_cell.length_c   1.000
_cell.angle_alpha   90.00
_cell.angle_beta   90.00
_cell.angle_gamma   90.00
#
_symmetry.space_group_name_H-M   'P 1'
#
loop_
_entity.id
_entity.type
_entity.pdbx_description
1 polymer ?
#
loop_
_entity_poly.entity_id
_entity_poly.type
_entity_poly.pdbx_seq_one_letter_code
_entity_poly.pdbx_strand_id
1 'polypeptide(L)' 'MTQSLTPISDFAVKRYLDEFPDAYFKWSAFMDGSATLSTQEIQQMTAPELSVLRYAMMERDKNRHALYESMLGGMS' A
#
# COMPACT_ATOMS: atom_id res chain seq x y z
N MET A 1 18.14 3.54 20.92
CA MET A 1 17.63 2.25 20.43
C MET A 1 16.75 2.53 19.23
N THR A 2 17.29 2.42 18.02
CA THR A 2 16.50 2.52 16.78
C THR A 2 15.67 1.25 16.68
N GLN A 3 14.41 1.32 17.14
CA GLN A 3 13.43 0.27 16.85
C GLN A 3 13.27 0.24 15.33
N SER A 4 13.92 -0.73 14.70
CA SER A 4 13.62 -1.12 13.33
C SER A 4 12.15 -1.51 13.33
N LEU A 5 11.31 -0.65 12.75
CA LEU A 5 9.91 -0.95 12.46
C LEU A 5 9.92 -2.09 11.45
N THR A 6 9.99 -3.32 11.95
CA THR A 6 9.79 -4.52 11.15
C THR A 6 8.53 -4.27 10.32
N PRO A 7 8.59 -4.41 8.98
CA PRO A 7 7.39 -4.45 8.18
C PRO A 7 6.45 -5.42 8.87
N ILE A 8 5.22 -4.98 9.15
CA ILE A 8 4.19 -5.92 9.58
C ILE A 8 4.19 -7.04 8.56
N SER A 9 4.25 -8.28 9.06
CA SER A 9 4.38 -9.44 8.18
C SER A 9 3.24 -9.40 7.16
N ASP A 10 3.54 -9.75 5.91
CA ASP A 10 2.54 -9.78 4.83
C ASP A 10 1.25 -10.54 5.23
N PHE A 11 1.38 -11.49 6.15
CA PHE A 11 0.27 -12.19 6.79
C PHE A 11 -0.72 -11.28 7.51
N ALA A 12 -0.25 -10.33 8.31
CA ALA A 12 -1.13 -9.42 9.06
C ALA A 12 -1.80 -8.38 8.16
N VAL A 13 -1.17 -8.01 7.04
CA VAL A 13 -1.82 -7.21 5.99
C VAL A 13 -2.92 -8.01 5.31
N LYS A 14 -2.61 -9.23 4.83
CA LYS A 14 -3.61 -10.10 4.17
C LYS A 14 -4.80 -10.38 5.07
N ARG A 15 -4.55 -10.73 6.33
CA ARG A 15 -5.60 -10.98 7.31
C ARG A 15 -6.50 -9.76 7.53
N TYR A 16 -5.92 -8.56 7.61
CA TYR A 16 -6.70 -7.33 7.73
C TYR A 16 -7.58 -7.09 6.49
N LEU A 17 -7.05 -7.32 5.30
CA LEU A 17 -7.82 -7.17 4.05
C LEU A 17 -8.94 -8.22 3.93
N ASP A 18 -8.70 -9.44 4.41
CA ASP A 18 -9.70 -10.52 4.45
C ASP A 18 -10.81 -10.25 5.49
N GLU A 19 -10.46 -9.65 6.63
CA GLU A 19 -11.40 -9.29 7.69
C GLU A 19 -12.25 -8.05 7.33
N PHE A 20 -11.78 -7.17 6.45
CA PHE A 20 -12.45 -5.92 6.05
C PHE A 20 -12.56 -5.78 4.52
N PRO A 21 -13.59 -6.34 3.87
CA PRO A 21 -13.77 -6.31 2.41
C PRO A 21 -13.83 -4.90 1.82
N ASP A 22 -14.43 -3.94 2.54
CA ASP A 22 -14.49 -2.54 2.09
C ASP A 22 -13.10 -1.88 2.13
N ALA A 23 -12.23 -2.32 3.04
CA ALA A 23 -10.84 -1.88 3.08
C ALA A 23 -10.05 -2.43 1.88
N TYR A 24 -10.36 -3.65 1.41
CA TYR A 24 -9.72 -4.22 0.23
C TYR A 24 -9.86 -3.33 -1.00
N PHE A 25 -11.07 -2.86 -1.32
CA PHE A 25 -11.29 -1.97 -2.46
C PHE A 25 -10.53 -0.65 -2.34
N LYS A 26 -10.55 -0.03 -1.14
CA LYS A 26 -9.80 1.20 -0.86
C LYS A 26 -8.30 1.02 -1.08
N TRP A 27 -7.73 -0.05 -0.54
CA TRP A 27 -6.29 -0.30 -0.63
C TRP A 27 -5.86 -0.73 -2.03
N SER A 28 -6.67 -1.52 -2.74
CA SER A 28 -6.43 -1.84 -4.16
C SER A 28 -6.40 -0.58 -5.01
N ALA A 29 -7.40 0.29 -4.88
CA ALA A 29 -7.46 1.55 -5.62
C ALA A 29 -6.25 2.46 -5.29
N PHE A 30 -5.81 2.48 -4.04
CA PHE A 30 -4.61 3.22 -3.65
C PHE A 30 -3.33 2.63 -4.26
N MET A 31 -3.16 1.30 -4.26
CA MET A 31 -1.99 0.59 -4.83
C MET A 31 -1.89 0.76 -6.34
N ASP A 32 -3.02 0.78 -7.04
CA ASP A 32 -3.10 1.02 -8.49
C ASP A 32 -2.95 2.50 -8.85
N GLY A 33 -2.96 3.38 -7.84
CA GLY A 33 -2.84 4.83 -8.01
C GLY A 33 -4.11 5.52 -8.48
N SER A 34 -5.25 4.82 -8.52
CA SER A 34 -6.57 5.38 -8.86
C SER A 34 -7.20 6.16 -7.68
N ALA A 35 -6.70 5.97 -6.46
CA ALA A 35 -7.07 6.74 -5.28
C ALA A 35 -5.86 7.41 -4.61
N THR A 36 -6.15 8.53 -3.94
CA THR A 36 -5.24 9.25 -3.05
C THR A 36 -5.86 9.35 -1.67
N LEU A 37 -5.03 9.35 -0.63
CA LEU A 37 -5.45 9.56 0.75
C LEU A 37 -5.10 10.99 1.16
N SER A 38 -6.07 11.69 1.75
CA SER A 38 -5.81 12.98 2.38
C SER A 38 -5.01 12.82 3.67
N THR A 39 -4.32 13.88 4.09
CA THR A 39 -3.62 13.91 5.38
C THR A 39 -4.58 13.67 6.55
N GLN A 40 -5.82 14.16 6.46
CA GLN A 40 -6.84 13.97 7.49
C GLN A 40 -7.25 12.49 7.62
N GLU A 41 -7.42 11.78 6.49
CA GLU A 41 -7.69 10.34 6.52
C GLU A 41 -6.55 9.55 7.15
N ILE A 42 -5.30 9.90 6.85
CA ILE A 42 -4.12 9.23 7.43
C ILE A 42 -4.04 9.47 8.94
N GLN A 43 -4.35 10.68 9.41
CA GLN A 43 -4.33 11.01 10.85
C GLN A 43 -5.39 10.27 11.66
N GLN A 44 -6.48 9.84 11.03
CA GLN A 44 -7.58 9.13 11.68
C GLN A 44 -7.41 7.60 11.63
N MET A 45 -6.36 7.10 10.97
CA MET A 45 -6.11 5.67 10.85
C MET A 45 -5.70 5.03 12.18
N THR A 46 -6.21 3.83 12.39
CA THR A 46 -5.74 2.92 13.44
C THR A 46 -4.33 2.40 13.14
N ALA A 47 -3.63 1.88 14.15
CA ALA A 47 -2.31 1.29 13.95
C ALA A 47 -2.29 0.16 12.89
N PRO A 48 -3.28 -0.75 12.81
CA PRO A 48 -3.38 -1.70 11.71
C PRO A 48 -3.50 -1.03 10.34
N GLU A 49 -4.34 -0.01 10.18
CA GLU A 49 -4.51 0.70 8.91
C GLU A 49 -3.24 1.41 8.46
N LEU A 50 -2.49 2.04 9.37
CA LEU A 50 -1.19 2.64 9.07
C LEU A 50 -0.17 1.60 8.59
N SER A 51 -0.32 0.35 9.02
CA SER A 51 0.56 -0.74 8.63
C SER A 51 0.23 -1.24 7.24
N VAL A 52 -1.06 -1.32 6.91
CA VAL A 52 -1.53 -1.57 5.53
C VAL A 52 -1.14 -0.42 4.61
N LEU A 53 -1.22 0.84 5.07
CA LEU A 53 -0.75 2.00 4.32
C LEU A 53 0.72 1.86 3.91
N ARG A 54 1.60 1.49 4.85
CA ARG A 54 3.01 1.29 4.56
C ARG A 54 3.22 0.21 3.50
N TYR A 55 2.54 -0.93 3.63
CA TYR A 55 2.59 -2.00 2.63
C TYR A 55 2.10 -1.51 1.27
N ALA A 56 0.94 -0.86 1.24
CA ALA A 56 0.32 -0.37 0.01
C ALA A 56 1.18 0.70 -0.70
N MET A 57 1.89 1.54 0.05
CA MET A 57 2.87 2.47 -0.52
C MET A 57 4.02 1.74 -1.22
N MET A 58 4.55 0.67 -0.61
CA MET A 58 5.61 -0.13 -1.23
C MET A 58 5.14 -0.83 -2.51
N GLU A 59 3.94 -1.42 -2.49
CA GLU A 59 3.36 -2.04 -3.69
C GLU A 59 3.07 -1.01 -4.79
N ARG A 60 2.56 0.18 -4.42
CA ARG A 60 2.34 1.27 -5.37
C ARG A 60 3.63 1.71 -6.05
N ASP A 61 4.72 1.85 -5.29
CA ASP A 61 6.03 2.21 -5.86
C ASP A 61 6.56 1.13 -6.80
N LYS A 62 6.38 -0.17 -6.47
CA LYS A 62 6.71 -1.28 -7.36
C LYS A 62 5.89 -1.24 -8.65
N ASN A 63 4.57 -1.07 -8.55
CA ASN A 63 3.68 -0.98 -9.71
C ASN A 63 4.06 0.18 -10.61
N ARG A 64 4.38 1.34 -10.02
CA ARG A 64 4.83 2.51 -10.78
C ARG A 64 6.19 2.27 -11.45
N HIS A 65 7.12 1.60 -10.77
CA HIS A 65 8.41 1.23 -11.35
C HIS A 65 8.25 0.27 -12.52
N ALA A 66 7.46 -0.79 -12.36
CA ALA A 66 7.14 -1.74 -13.43
C ALA A 66 6.47 -1.06 -14.63
N LEU A 67 5.57 -0.10 -14.39
CA LEU A 67 4.97 0.72 -15.45
C LEU A 67 6.04 1.52 -16.20
N TYR A 68 6.94 2.20 -15.49
CA TYR A 68 8.03 2.96 -16.12
C TYR A 68 9.00 2.05 -16.89
N GLU A 69 9.38 0.90 -16.33
CA GLU A 69 10.20 -0.09 -17.03
C GLU A 69 9.51 -0.59 -18.29
N SER A 70 8.19 -0.85 -18.25
CA SER A 70 7.42 -1.26 -19.43
C SER A 70 7.35 -0.17 -20.51
N MET A 71 7.29 1.10 -20.11
CA MET A 71 7.27 2.24 -21.02
C MET A 71 8.65 2.53 -21.63
N LEU A 72 9.72 2.29 -20.89
CA LEU A 72 11.10 2.48 -21.34
C LEU A 72 11.65 1.26 -22.11
N GLY A 73 11.17 0.05 -21.79
CA GLY A 73 11.54 -1.22 -22.41
C GLY A 73 10.74 -1.59 -23.65
N GLY A 74 9.75 -0.78 -24.05
CA GLY A 74 9.05 -0.90 -25.33
C GLY A 74 9.83 -0.37 -26.54
N MET A 75 11.08 0.10 -26.34
CA MET A 75 12.01 0.51 -27.39
C MET A 75 13.21 -0.45 -27.45
N SER A 76 12.96 -1.72 -27.79
CA SER A 76 13.99 -2.65 -28.26
C SER A 76 13.39 -3.70 -29.18
#